data_AF-A0A1F4AVB0-F1
#
_entry.id   AF-A0A1F4AVB0-F1
#
_cell.length_a   1.000
_cell.length_b   1.000
_cell.length_c   1.000
_cell.angle_alpha   90.00
_cell.angle_beta   90.00
_cell.angle_gamma   90.00
#
_symmetry.space_group_name_H-M   'P 1'
#
loop_
_entity.id
_entity.type
_entity.pdbx_description
1 polymer ?
#
loop_
_entity_poly.entity_id
_entity_poly.type
_entity_poly.pdbx_seq_one_letter_code
_entity_poly.pdbx_strand_id
1 'polypeptide(L)' 'MNSNLYDEIVKLDAATRLQLARDILDSVASEAFSPPVTDEQRAELQARLAHHRAHPEEETVSLADIKAKLGAS' A
#
# COMPACT_ATOMS: atom_id res chain seq x y z
N MET A 1 -8.75 -2.51 -23.40
CA MET A 1 -9.65 -3.18 -22.42
C MET A 1 -11.05 -3.17 -23.00
N ASN A 2 -11.66 -4.34 -23.18
CA ASN A 2 -13.02 -4.44 -23.73
C ASN A 2 -13.97 -3.66 -22.84
N SER A 3 -14.66 -2.64 -23.36
CA SER A 3 -15.64 -1.83 -22.60
C SER A 3 -16.66 -2.68 -21.83
N ASN A 4 -16.87 -3.93 -22.25
CA ASN A 4 -17.76 -4.88 -21.62
C ASN A 4 -17.35 -5.34 -20.19
N LEU A 5 -16.04 -5.46 -19.90
CA LEU A 5 -15.60 -6.03 -18.61
C LEU A 5 -15.84 -5.07 -17.44
N TYR A 6 -15.61 -3.77 -17.66
CA TYR A 6 -15.86 -2.77 -16.63
C TYR A 6 -17.36 -2.70 -16.29
N ASP A 7 -18.21 -2.75 -17.31
CA ASP A 7 -19.67 -2.75 -17.17
C ASP A 7 -20.19 -4.00 -16.42
N GLU A 8 -19.50 -5.12 -16.52
CA GLU A 8 -19.80 -6.33 -15.73
C GLU A 8 -19.34 -6.20 -14.27
N ILE A 9 -18.16 -5.64 -14.02
CA ILE A 9 -17.62 -5.44 -12.67
C ILE A 9 -18.51 -4.51 -11.85
N VAL A 10 -19.00 -3.41 -12.44
CA VAL A 10 -19.86 -2.44 -11.72
C VAL A 10 -21.23 -3.02 -11.33
N LYS A 11 -21.69 -4.09 -12.00
CA LYS A 11 -22.94 -4.80 -11.66
C LYS A 11 -22.80 -5.71 -10.44
N LEU A 12 -21.57 -6.08 -10.06
CA LEU A 12 -21.31 -6.86 -8.85
C LEU A 12 -21.63 -6.03 -7.60
N ASP A 13 -22.03 -6.70 -6.52
CA ASP A 13 -22.20 -6.03 -5.22
C ASP A 13 -20.84 -5.54 -4.66
N ALA A 14 -20.90 -4.64 -3.67
CA ALA A 14 -19.71 -3.98 -3.13
C ALA A 14 -18.70 -4.96 -2.50
N ALA A 15 -19.18 -6.01 -1.82
CA ALA A 15 -18.31 -7.00 -1.19
C ALA A 15 -17.59 -7.83 -2.26
N THR A 16 -18.32 -8.27 -3.30
CA THR A 16 -17.75 -9.04 -4.41
C THR A 16 -16.74 -8.22 -5.22
N ARG A 17 -17.00 -6.93 -5.47
CA ARG A 17 -16.01 -6.06 -6.14
C ARG A 17 -14.74 -5.88 -5.30
N LEU A 18 -14.89 -5.71 -3.99
CA LEU A 18 -13.75 -5.57 -3.08
C LEU A 18 -12.93 -6.86 -3.04
N GLN A 19 -13.58 -8.02 -3.02
CA GLN A 19 -12.89 -9.31 -3.07
C GLN A 19 -12.15 -9.50 -4.40
N LEU A 20 -12.80 -9.21 -5.54
CA LEU A 20 -12.16 -9.26 -6.85
C LEU A 20 -10.92 -8.34 -6.92
N ALA A 21 -11.00 -7.13 -6.36
CA ALA A 21 -9.86 -6.22 -6.31
C ALA A 21 -8.70 -6.80 -5.48
N ARG A 22 -9.00 -7.45 -4.35
CA ARG A 22 -8.00 -8.16 -3.53
C ARG A 22 -7.38 -9.32 -4.28
N ASP A 23 -8.20 -10.16 -4.92
CA ASP A 23 -7.73 -11.32 -5.67
C ASP A 23 -6.82 -10.92 -6.83
N ILE A 24 -7.13 -9.80 -7.51
CA ILE A 24 -6.25 -9.23 -8.55
C ILE A 24 -4.94 -8.73 -7.94
N LEU A 25 -4.98 -8.02 -6.81
CA LEU A 25 -3.76 -7.57 -6.12
C LEU A 25 -2.90 -8.75 -5.64
N ASP A 26 -3.52 -9.79 -5.11
CA ASP A 26 -2.83 -11.00 -4.65
C ASP A 26 -2.22 -11.77 -5.84
N SER A 27 -2.88 -11.77 -7.01
CA SER A 27 -2.35 -12.42 -8.22
C SER A 27 -1.02 -11.83 -8.69
N VAL A 28 -0.79 -10.52 -8.44
CA VAL A 28 0.47 -9.85 -8.78
C VAL A 28 1.42 -9.73 -7.61
N ALA A 29 1.02 -10.12 -6.39
CA ALA A 29 1.89 -10.08 -5.21
C ALA A 29 3.05 -11.09 -5.29
N SER A 30 2.86 -12.20 -6.03
CA SER A 30 3.93 -13.14 -6.36
C SER A 30 4.73 -12.76 -7.59
N GLU A 31 4.20 -11.86 -8.43
CA GLU A 31 4.99 -11.24 -9.48
C GLU A 31 5.92 -10.23 -8.81
N ALA A 32 7.20 -10.20 -9.20
CA ALA A 32 8.18 -9.31 -8.58
C ALA A 32 7.95 -7.84 -8.99
N PHE A 33 6.81 -7.27 -8.59
CA PHE A 33 6.46 -5.88 -8.77
C PHE A 33 6.48 -5.16 -7.42
N SER A 34 7.63 -5.19 -6.76
CA SER A 34 8.02 -4.06 -5.93
C SER A 34 8.79 -3.13 -6.86
N PRO A 35 8.36 -1.88 -7.10
CA PRO A 35 9.28 -0.92 -7.69
C PRO A 35 10.56 -0.95 -6.85
N PRO A 36 11.74 -1.11 -7.46
CA PRO A 36 12.97 -1.11 -6.70
C PRO A 36 13.05 0.22 -5.95
N VAL A 37 13.21 0.14 -4.63
CA VAL A 37 13.49 1.30 -3.80
C VAL A 37 14.77 1.94 -4.35
N THR A 38 14.73 3.23 -4.70
CA THR A 38 15.93 3.91 -5.20
C THR A 38 17.03 3.91 -4.14
N ASP A 39 18.28 4.10 -4.53
CA ASP A 39 19.37 4.14 -3.57
C ASP A 39 19.20 5.28 -2.55
N GLU A 40 18.62 6.41 -2.97
CA GLU A 40 18.28 7.54 -2.09
C GLU A 40 17.21 7.16 -1.09
N GLN A 41 16.14 6.48 -1.53
CA GLN A 41 15.08 6.01 -0.65
C GLN A 41 15.58 4.95 0.34
N ARG A 42 16.51 4.10 -0.09
CA ARG A 42 17.16 3.09 0.77
C ARG A 42 18.04 3.76 1.82
N ALA A 43 18.84 4.75 1.43
CA ALA A 43 19.69 5.50 2.34
C ALA A 43 18.86 6.25 3.39
N GLU A 44 17.76 6.89 2.97
CA GLU A 44 16.83 7.56 3.89
C GLU A 44 16.18 6.57 4.87
N LEU A 45 15.75 5.40 4.39
CA LEU A 45 15.18 4.36 5.27
C LEU A 45 16.20 3.90 6.32
N GLN A 46 17.45 3.67 5.91
CA GLN A 46 18.53 3.30 6.84
C GLN A 46 18.81 4.40 7.87
N ALA A 47 18.84 5.66 7.44
CA ALA A 47 19.03 6.81 8.32
C ALA A 47 17.92 6.91 9.37
N ARG A 48 16.65 6.78 8.95
CA ARG A 48 15.50 6.81 9.87
C ARG A 48 15.50 5.65 10.86
N LEU A 49 15.86 4.45 10.41
CA LEU A 49 15.96 3.28 11.29
C LEU A 49 17.09 3.44 12.33
N ALA A 50 18.24 3.98 11.92
CA ALA A 50 19.33 4.29 12.84
C ALA A 50 18.91 5.36 13.86
N HIS A 51 18.24 6.41 13.41
CA HIS A 51 17.72 7.47 14.27
C HIS A 51 16.76 6.94 15.33
N HIS A 52 15.75 6.17 14.92
CA HIS A 52 14.75 5.62 15.84
C HIS A 52 15.35 4.65 16.86
N ARG A 53 16.38 3.88 16.47
CA ARG A 53 17.11 3.02 17.41
C ARG A 53 17.91 3.81 18.44
N ALA A 54 18.42 4.98 18.06
CA ALA A 54 19.16 5.86 18.96
C ALA A 54 18.23 6.67 19.89
N HIS A 55 17.01 6.97 19.43
CA HIS A 55 16.02 7.80 20.14
C HIS A 55 14.64 7.11 20.17
N PRO A 56 14.51 5.97 20.87
CA PRO A 56 13.26 5.22 20.92
C PRO A 56 12.11 5.97 21.62
N GLU A 57 12.43 6.96 22.44
CA GLU A 57 11.49 7.80 23.18
C GLU A 57 10.87 8.93 22.35
N GLU A 58 11.45 9.24 21.19
CA GLU A 58 10.89 10.27 20.32
C GLU A 58 9.50 9.89 19.83
N GLU A 59 8.63 10.89 19.76
CA GLU A 59 7.25 10.71 19.32
C GLU A 59 7.22 10.27 17.85
N THR A 60 6.70 9.08 17.61
CA THR A 60 6.47 8.55 16.26
C THR A 60 4.99 8.65 15.88
N VAL A 61 4.71 8.84 14.60
CA VAL A 61 3.33 8.71 14.08
C VAL A 61 3.01 7.26 13.78
N SER A 62 1.85 6.78 14.22
CA SER A 62 1.41 5.44 13.85
C SER A 62 0.94 5.40 12.39
N LEU A 63 0.94 4.20 11.80
CA LEU A 63 0.34 4.02 10.47
C LEU A 63 -1.15 4.39 10.47
N ALA A 64 -1.85 4.19 11.59
CA ALA A 64 -3.24 4.61 11.75
C ALA A 64 -3.38 6.14 11.69
N ASP A 65 -2.49 6.89 12.32
CA ASP A 65 -2.51 8.36 12.28
C ASP A 65 -2.22 8.89 10.87
N ILE A 66 -1.30 8.25 10.15
CA ILE A 66 -1.00 8.59 8.76
C ILE A 66 -2.23 8.33 7.88
N LYS A 67 -2.86 7.17 8.03
CA LYS A 67 -4.09 6.80 7.31
C LYS A 67 -5.23 7.77 7.58
N ALA A 68 -5.44 8.14 8.85
CA ALA A 68 -6.45 9.12 9.26
C ALA A 68 -6.19 10.50 8.62
N LYS A 69 -4.95 10.96 8.59
CA LYS A 69 -4.58 12.23 7.92
C LYS A 69 -4.79 12.20 6.41
N LEU A 70 -4.59 11.05 5.78
CA LEU A 70 -4.74 10.89 4.32
C LEU A 70 -6.18 10.56 3.89
N GLY A 71 -7.12 10.40 4.84
CA GLY A 71 -8.50 9.99 4.53
C GLY A 71 -8.60 8.56 3.99
N ALA A 72 -7.54 7.75 4.16
CA ALA A 72 -7.53 6.35 3.78
C ALA A 72 -8.01 5.54 4.99
N SER A 73 -9.27 5.09 4.98
CA SER A 73 -9.82 4.20 6.01
C SER A 73 -9.36 2.76 5.81
#